data_AF-A0A3B8VIJ0-F1
#
_entry.id   AF-A0A3B8VIJ0-F1
#
_cell.length_a   1.000
_cell.length_b   1.000
_cell.length_c   1.000
_cell.angle_alpha   90.00
_cell.angle_beta   90.00
_cell.angle_gamma   90.00
#
_symmetry.space_group_name_H-M   'P 1'
#
loop_
_entity.id
_entity.type
_entity.pdbx_description
1 polymer ?
#
loop_
_entity_poly.entity_id
_entity_poly.type
_entity_poly.pdbx_seq_one_letter_code
_entity_poly.pdbx_strand_id
1 'polypeptide(L)'
;MNLIIKLPPKAERDDIVKAWVSGVKQGDNFAEFRSLLQGMVDTGYNHNGIACLFLHESTTKLIRHQLSKEVNSEHLEIALALPIGFN
;
A
#
# COMPACT_ATOMS: atom_id res chain seq x y z
N MET A 1 -23.90 -0.24 -13.55
CA MET A 1 -23.60 -0.79 -12.21
C MET A 1 -22.67 0.20 -11.53
N ASN A 2 -23.15 0.96 -10.54
CA ASN A 2 -22.30 1.90 -9.81
C ASN A 2 -21.46 1.10 -8.82
N LEU A 3 -20.17 0.91 -9.14
CA LEU A 3 -19.22 0.31 -8.21
C LEU A 3 -18.94 1.33 -7.11
N ILE A 4 -19.69 1.26 -6.01
CA ILE A 4 -19.37 2.00 -4.80
C ILE A 4 -18.15 1.31 -4.18
N ILE A 5 -16.98 1.88 -4.41
CA ILE A 5 -15.73 1.43 -3.81
C ILE A 5 -15.61 2.11 -2.45
N LYS A 6 -15.69 1.33 -1.38
CA LYS A 6 -15.41 1.80 -0.02
C LYS A 6 -13.89 1.80 0.17
N LEU A 7 -13.31 2.97 0.38
CA LEU A 7 -11.89 3.09 0.73
C LEU A 7 -11.71 2.91 2.24
N PRO A 8 -10.62 2.26 2.68
CA PRO A 8 -10.26 2.20 4.09
C PRO A 8 -10.07 3.60 4.71
N PRO A 9 -10.40 3.79 6.00
CA PRO A 9 -10.07 4.97 6.77
C PRO A 9 -8.59 5.34 6.69
N LYS A 10 -8.31 6.63 6.96
CA LYS A 10 -6.95 7.17 6.91
C LYS A 10 -5.96 6.40 7.80
N ALA A 11 -6.37 6.00 9.00
CA ALA A 11 -5.53 5.26 9.94
C ALA A 11 -5.12 3.89 9.37
N GLU A 12 -6.11 3.12 8.91
CA GLU A 12 -5.91 1.82 8.27
C GLU A 12 -5.01 1.93 7.02
N ARG A 13 -5.24 2.95 6.18
CA ARG A 13 -4.35 3.26 5.05
C ARG A 13 -2.92 3.51 5.50
N ASP A 14 -2.72 4.35 6.51
CA ASP A 14 -1.39 4.75 6.96
C ASP A 14 -0.63 3.55 7.53
N ASP A 15 -1.32 2.63 8.21
CA ASP A 15 -0.71 1.41 8.75
C ASP A 15 -0.37 0.40 7.65
N ILE A 16 -1.23 0.20 6.65
CA ILE A 16 -0.86 -0.58 5.46
C ILE A 16 0.37 0.01 4.79
N VAL A 17 0.38 1.32 4.56
CA VAL A 17 1.47 1.99 3.85
C VAL A 17 2.78 1.80 4.60
N LYS A 18 2.79 1.93 5.92
CA LYS A 18 3.98 1.66 6.74
C LYS A 18 4.45 0.21 6.59
N ALA A 19 3.54 -0.76 6.69
CA ALA A 19 3.89 -2.18 6.56
C ALA A 19 4.45 -2.50 5.16
N TRP A 20 3.85 -1.94 4.11
CA TRP A 20 4.34 -2.08 2.74
C TRP A 20 5.73 -1.46 2.56
N VAL A 21 5.92 -0.22 3.04
CA VAL A 21 7.22 0.47 3.00
C VAL A 21 8.27 -0.30 3.79
N SER A 22 7.92 -0.85 4.95
CA SER A 22 8.81 -1.68 5.77
C SER A 22 9.25 -2.93 5.01
N GLY A 23 8.31 -3.62 4.35
CA GLY A 23 8.61 -4.80 3.51
C GLY A 23 9.57 -4.47 2.38
N VAL A 24 9.34 -3.36 1.67
CA VAL A 24 10.26 -2.87 0.62
C VAL A 24 11.65 -2.57 1.19
N LYS A 25 11.73 -1.91 2.35
CA LYS A 25 13.00 -1.49 2.97
C LYS A 25 13.82 -2.66 3.49
N GLN A 26 13.17 -3.61 4.15
CA GLN A 26 13.84 -4.73 4.83
C GLN A 26 14.06 -5.93 3.90
N GLY A 27 13.50 -5.91 2.69
CA GLY A 27 13.46 -7.08 1.82
C GLY A 27 12.66 -8.23 2.44
N ASP A 28 11.72 -7.90 3.33
CA ASP A 28 10.88 -8.88 3.99
C ASP A 28 9.82 -9.42 3.00
N ASN A 29 9.29 -10.60 3.29
CA ASN A 29 8.27 -11.26 2.48
C ASN A 29 6.88 -10.57 2.57
N PHE A 30 6.79 -9.34 3.08
CA PHE A 30 5.55 -8.59 3.23
C PHE A 30 4.49 -9.32 4.08
N ALA A 31 4.89 -10.11 5.09
CA ALA A 31 3.94 -10.85 5.93
C ALA A 31 2.96 -9.93 6.66
N GLU A 32 3.46 -8.86 7.30
CA GLU A 32 2.63 -7.87 8.00
C GLU A 32 1.67 -7.17 7.02
N PHE A 33 2.19 -6.74 5.87
CA PHE A 33 1.38 -6.13 4.82
C PHE A 33 0.24 -7.06 4.38
N ARG A 34 0.54 -8.34 4.08
CA ARG A 34 -0.47 -9.33 3.70
C ARG A 34 -1.49 -9.60 4.81
N SER A 35 -1.06 -9.63 6.07
CA SER A 35 -1.96 -9.79 7.21
C SER A 35 -2.94 -8.60 7.34
N LEU A 36 -2.46 -7.37 7.13
CA LEU A 36 -3.30 -6.17 7.17
C LEU A 36 -4.30 -6.15 6.00
N LEU A 37 -3.86 -6.54 4.80
CA LEU A 37 -4.74 -6.68 3.63
C LEU A 37 -5.87 -7.68 3.91
N GLN A 38 -5.53 -8.86 4.45
CA GLN A 38 -6.52 -9.89 4.79
C GLN A 38 -7.52 -9.38 5.84
N GLY A 39 -7.04 -8.69 6.89
CA GLY A 39 -7.93 -8.07 7.88
C GLY A 39 -8.91 -7.05 7.28
N MET A 40 -8.51 -6.33 6.23
CA MET A 40 -9.42 -5.44 5.51
C MET A 40 -10.46 -6.18 4.67
N VAL A 41 -10.06 -7.28 4.06
CA VAL A 41 -11.01 -8.15 3.36
C VAL A 41 -12.03 -8.72 4.34
N ASP A 42 -11.59 -9.17 5.52
CA ASP A 42 -12.44 -9.74 6.56
C ASP A 42 -13.41 -8.71 7.14
N THR A 43 -13.03 -7.43 7.17
CA THR A 43 -13.89 -6.30 7.58
C THR A 43 -14.82 -5.79 6.47
N GLY A 44 -14.74 -6.38 5.27
CA GLY A 44 -15.66 -6.13 4.16
C GLY A 44 -15.17 -5.13 3.12
N TYR A 45 -13.89 -4.74 3.13
CA TYR A 45 -13.29 -4.01 2.02
C TYR A 45 -13.01 -4.96 0.86
N ASN A 46 -13.37 -4.56 -0.36
CA ASN A 46 -13.05 -5.36 -1.54
C ASN A 46 -11.59 -5.12 -1.98
N HIS A 47 -11.01 -6.14 -2.61
CA HIS A 47 -9.65 -6.08 -3.16
C HIS A 47 -9.46 -4.88 -4.11
N ASN A 48 -10.49 -4.55 -4.90
CA ASN A 48 -10.46 -3.40 -5.81
C ASN A 48 -10.31 -2.06 -5.06
N GLY A 49 -10.95 -1.91 -3.91
CA GLY A 49 -10.88 -0.70 -3.09
C GLY A 49 -9.55 -0.57 -2.39
N ILE A 50 -8.97 -1.70 -2.00
CA ILE A 50 -7.61 -1.75 -1.48
C ILE A 50 -6.60 -1.41 -2.60
N ALA A 51 -6.77 -1.95 -3.81
CA ALA A 51 -5.94 -1.58 -4.96
C ALA A 51 -6.09 -0.09 -5.32
N CYS A 52 -7.32 0.42 -5.35
CA CYS A 52 -7.61 1.84 -5.58
C CYS A 52 -6.97 2.74 -4.51
N LEU A 53 -6.85 2.27 -3.26
CA LEU A 53 -6.16 3.00 -2.21
C LEU A 53 -4.70 3.28 -2.58
N PHE A 54 -4.00 2.31 -3.17
CA PHE A 54 -2.61 2.45 -3.61
C PHE A 54 -2.45 3.27 -4.89
N LEU A 55 -3.49 3.33 -5.72
CA LEU A 55 -3.56 4.20 -6.89
C LEU A 55 -3.94 5.65 -6.52
N HIS A 56 -4.46 5.88 -5.32
CA HIS A 56 -4.90 7.20 -4.89
C HIS A 56 -3.70 8.12 -4.62
N GLU A 57 -3.71 9.33 -5.21
CA GLU A 57 -2.59 10.27 -5.18
C GLU A 57 -2.07 10.56 -3.76
N SER A 58 -2.96 10.69 -2.78
CA SER A 58 -2.56 10.96 -1.39
C SER A 58 -1.78 9.80 -0.76
N THR A 59 -2.08 8.56 -1.13
CA THR A 59 -1.37 7.36 -0.70
C THR A 59 -0.02 7.28 -1.39
N THR A 60 0.03 7.52 -2.71
CA THR A 60 1.28 7.54 -3.47
C THR A 60 2.25 8.62 -2.96
N LYS A 61 1.73 9.82 -2.63
CA LYS A 61 2.51 10.90 -2.00
C LYS A 61 3.06 10.48 -0.63
N LEU A 62 2.26 9.78 0.19
CA LEU A 62 2.69 9.29 1.50
C LEU A 62 3.79 8.23 1.36
N ILE A 63 3.61 7.25 0.48
CA ILE A 63 4.61 6.22 0.17
C ILE A 63 5.92 6.88 -0.27
N ARG A 64 5.85 7.80 -1.24
CA ARG A 64 7.02 8.55 -1.74
C ARG A 64 7.73 9.28 -0.61
N HIS A 65 6.98 9.98 0.25
CA HIS A 65 7.55 10.70 1.39
C HIS A 65 8.22 9.79 2.41
N GLN A 66 7.68 8.58 2.67
CA GLN A 66 8.27 7.63 3.61
C GLN A 66 9.51 6.92 3.05
N LEU A 67 9.55 6.66 1.74
CA LEU A 67 10.70 6.07 1.08
C LEU A 67 11.82 7.11 0.83
N SER A 68 11.46 8.35 0.48
CA SER A 68 12.43 9.42 0.15
C SER A 68 13.24 9.91 1.35
N LYS A 69 12.80 9.59 2.58
CA LYS A 69 13.54 9.91 3.79
C LYS A 69 14.79 9.05 3.98
N GLU A 70 14.90 7.91 3.31
CA GLU A 70 15.94 6.91 3.62
C GLU A 70 16.53 6.17 2.41
N VAL A 71 15.93 6.26 1.21
CA VAL A 71 16.40 5.54 0.02
C VAL A 71 16.94 6.52 -1.04
N ASN A 72 18.15 6.28 -1.56
CA ASN A 72 18.69 7.01 -2.71
C ASN A 72 17.72 6.91 -3.91
N SER A 73 17.43 8.05 -4.54
CA SER A 73 16.38 8.31 -5.55
C SER A 73 16.14 7.21 -6.60
N GLU A 74 17.16 6.45 -7.00
CA GLU A 74 17.10 5.45 -8.08
C GLU A 74 16.27 4.19 -7.71
N HIS A 75 16.35 3.73 -6.45
CA HIS A 75 15.59 2.55 -6.01
C HIS A 75 14.12 2.88 -5.71
N LEU A 76 13.84 4.17 -5.48
CA LEU A 76 12.52 4.71 -5.20
C LEU A 76 11.58 4.57 -6.40
N GLU A 77 12.07 4.90 -7.58
CA GLU A 77 11.30 4.83 -8.82
C GLU A 77 11.03 3.38 -9.23
N ILE A 78 11.97 2.45 -8.96
CA ILE A 78 11.76 1.01 -9.22
C ILE A 78 10.69 0.43 -8.28
N ALA A 79 10.69 0.80 -6.99
CA ALA A 79 9.67 0.37 -6.04
C ALA A 79 8.27 0.93 -6.35
N LEU A 80 8.20 2.14 -6.92
CA LEU A 80 6.95 2.76 -7.38
C LEU A 80 6.48 2.26 -8.76
N ALA A 81 7.41 1.80 -9.60
CA ALA A 81 7.13 1.26 -10.93
C ALA A 81 6.73 -0.22 -10.91
N LEU A 82 7.02 -0.95 -9.82
CA LEU A 82 6.47 -2.27 -9.58
C LEU A 82 4.98 -2.12 -9.26
N PRO A 83 4.05 -2.54 -10.16
CA PRO A 83 2.67 -2.69 -9.76
C PRO A 83 2.66 -3.67 -8.59
N ILE A 84 1.92 -3.35 -7.53
CA ILE A 84 1.72 -4.26 -6.41
C ILE A 84 1.16 -5.55 -7.00
N GLY A 85 2.05 -6.51 -7.23
CA GLY A 85 1.72 -7.80 -7.78
C GLY A 85 0.99 -8.54 -6.68
N PHE A 86 -0.34 -8.49 -6.71
CA PHE A 86 -1.20 -9.36 -5.91
C PHE A 86 -1.14 -10.78 -6.50
N ASN A 87 0.03 -11.41 -6.47
CA ASN A 87 0.19 -12.85 -6.71
C ASN A 87 0.24 -13.59 -5.38
#